data_AF-A0AA51QAJ0-F1
#
_entry.id   AF-A0AA51QAJ0-F1
#
_cell.length_a   1.000
_cell.length_b   1.000
_cell.length_c   1.000
_cell.angle_alpha   90.00
_cell.angle_beta   90.00
_cell.angle_gamma   90.00
#
_symmetry.space_group_name_H-M   'P 1'
#
loop_
_entity.id
_entity.type
_entity.pdbx_description
1 polymer ?
#
loop_
_entity_poly.entity_id
_entity_poly.type
_entity_poly.pdbx_seq_one_letter_code
_entity_poly.pdbx_strand_id
1 'polypeptide(L)'
;MADFVLFQFPLWWLSVPAILKGWVDRVFAMGWLYGPGVGFYDQGGLKGKKTMLSVTTGGPEIMFSKHGISGDMMEQVLHHIHRGILSFSGMDVLPPFVAYGAAHHEENRKKYLASFNERLLTLETTPSIPYHPNSHYDSTMQLKSEYRK
;
A
#
# COMPACT_ATOMS: atom_id res chain seq x y z
N MET A 1 17.01 0.54 12.61
CA MET A 1 16.14 0.62 11.41
C MET A 1 14.70 0.73 11.88
N ALA A 2 13.80 1.30 11.08
CA ALA A 2 12.38 1.36 11.45
C ALA A 2 11.70 -0.02 11.34
N ASP A 3 10.76 -0.28 12.24
CA ASP A 3 9.90 -1.48 12.25
C ASP A 3 8.59 -1.24 11.49
N PHE A 4 8.17 0.03 11.41
CA PHE A 4 7.01 0.49 10.68
C PHE A 4 7.37 1.71 9.81
N VAL A 5 6.84 1.76 8.58
CA VAL A 5 6.98 2.93 7.69
C VAL A 5 5.60 3.41 7.25
N LEU A 6 5.33 4.70 7.46
CA LEU A 6 4.10 5.35 6.98
C LEU A 6 4.41 6.18 5.74
N PHE A 7 3.64 5.97 4.67
CA PHE A 7 3.69 6.82 3.48
C PHE A 7 2.50 7.77 3.47
N GLN A 8 2.72 9.04 3.84
CA GLN A 8 1.70 10.10 3.77
C GLN A 8 1.83 10.87 2.46
N PHE A 9 0.77 10.93 1.65
CA PHE A 9 0.77 11.75 0.42
C PHE A 9 -0.63 12.10 -0.08
N PRO A 10 -0.80 13.21 -0.82
CA PRO A 10 -1.99 13.43 -1.62
C PRO A 10 -1.99 12.55 -2.86
N LEU A 11 -3.14 11.95 -3.19
CA LEU A 11 -3.31 11.14 -4.40
C LEU A 11 -3.28 12.04 -5.63
N TRP A 12 -2.20 11.97 -6.41
CA TRP A 12 -2.03 12.75 -7.64
C TRP A 12 -2.02 11.81 -8.83
N TRP A 13 -2.91 12.07 -9.79
CA TRP A 13 -3.06 11.22 -10.98
C TRP A 13 -3.18 9.73 -10.63
N LEU A 14 -4.00 9.42 -9.61
CA LEU A 14 -4.22 8.07 -9.08
C LEU A 14 -2.94 7.36 -8.61
N SER A 15 -1.93 8.12 -8.22
CA SER A 15 -0.64 7.60 -7.78
C SER A 15 0.01 8.49 -6.73
N VAL A 16 1.24 8.15 -6.35
CA VAL A 16 2.10 8.95 -5.49
C VAL A 16 2.56 10.23 -6.21
N PRO A 17 2.84 11.34 -5.49
CA PRO A 17 3.52 12.50 -6.05
C PRO A 17 4.87 12.11 -6.67
N ALA A 18 5.28 12.83 -7.73
CA ALA A 18 6.51 12.54 -8.47
C ALA A 18 7.76 12.51 -7.56
N ILE A 19 7.84 13.39 -6.56
CA ILE A 19 8.93 13.40 -5.58
C ILE A 19 9.00 12.10 -4.77
N LEU A 20 7.85 11.56 -4.37
CA LEU A 20 7.79 10.29 -3.64
C LEU A 20 8.13 9.12 -4.56
N LYS A 21 7.66 9.13 -5.82
CA LYS A 21 8.07 8.13 -6.81
C LYS A 21 9.59 8.15 -7.04
N GLY A 22 10.18 9.33 -7.18
CA GLY A 22 11.62 9.49 -7.35
C GLY A 22 12.43 9.10 -6.10
N TRP A 23 11.85 9.23 -4.90
CA TRP A 23 12.45 8.68 -3.69
C TRP A 23 12.45 7.15 -3.72
N VAL A 24 11.32 6.52 -4.07
CA VAL A 24 11.23 5.06 -4.23
C VAL A 24 12.27 4.57 -5.23
N ASP A 25 12.34 5.18 -6.42
CA ASP A 25 13.24 4.75 -7.50
C ASP A 25 14.73 4.79 -7.13
N ARG A 26 15.11 5.69 -6.21
CA ARG A 26 16.50 5.85 -5.77
C ARG A 26 16.85 5.05 -4.54
N VAL A 27 15.87 4.81 -3.64
CA VAL A 27 16.10 4.15 -2.35
C VAL A 27 15.81 2.65 -2.43
N PHE A 28 14.83 2.24 -3.24
CA PHE A 28 14.46 0.85 -3.42
C PHE A 28 15.33 0.25 -4.51
N ALA A 29 16.62 0.07 -4.21
CA ALA A 29 17.61 -0.39 -5.16
C ALA A 29 17.68 -1.92 -5.27
N MET A 30 17.95 -2.40 -6.48
CA MET A 30 18.24 -3.82 -6.75
C MET A 30 19.51 -4.28 -6.02
N GLY A 31 19.52 -5.51 -5.53
CA GLY A 31 20.60 -6.07 -4.70
C GLY A 31 20.53 -5.65 -3.23
N TRP A 32 19.65 -4.70 -2.89
CA TRP A 32 19.37 -4.28 -1.53
C TRP A 32 17.98 -4.72 -1.08
N LEU A 33 16.92 -4.24 -1.75
CA LEU A 33 15.54 -4.55 -1.36
C LEU A 33 14.90 -5.66 -2.21
N TYR A 34 15.41 -5.88 -3.42
CA TYR A 34 14.92 -6.91 -4.32
C TYR A 34 16.01 -7.36 -5.29
N GLY A 35 15.76 -8.47 -5.99
CA GLY A 35 16.61 -8.96 -7.07
C GLY A 35 17.55 -10.09 -6.65
N PRO A 36 18.58 -10.42 -7.46
CA PRO A 36 19.45 -11.57 -7.21
C PRO A 36 20.08 -11.55 -5.82
N GLY A 37 20.02 -12.67 -5.10
CA GLY A 37 20.55 -12.80 -3.74
C GLY A 37 19.66 -12.25 -2.63
N VAL A 38 18.63 -11.46 -2.97
CA VAL A 38 17.64 -10.92 -2.00
C VAL A 38 16.29 -11.62 -2.17
N GLY A 39 15.77 -11.69 -3.40
CA GLY A 39 14.42 -12.17 -3.70
C GLY A 39 13.45 -11.02 -3.96
N PHE A 40 12.16 -11.30 -3.90
CA PHE A 40 11.06 -10.34 -4.07
C PHE A 40 9.81 -10.86 -3.35
N TYR A 41 8.81 -10.01 -3.15
CA TYR A 41 7.62 -10.31 -2.33
C TYR A 41 8.00 -10.80 -0.92
N ASP A 42 7.47 -11.93 -0.43
CA ASP A 42 7.69 -12.45 0.94
C ASP A 42 9.15 -12.88 1.25
N GLN A 43 10.06 -12.68 0.30
CA GLN A 43 11.50 -12.86 0.42
C GLN A 43 12.30 -11.56 0.26
N GLY A 44 11.66 -10.42 -0.05
CA GLY A 44 12.32 -9.14 -0.26
C GLY A 44 13.08 -8.62 0.98
N GLY A 45 13.96 -7.65 0.76
CA GLY A 45 14.90 -7.16 1.79
C GLY A 45 14.25 -6.44 2.98
N LEU A 46 12.96 -6.08 2.88
CA LEU A 46 12.18 -5.51 3.98
C LEU A 46 11.22 -6.51 4.64
N LYS A 47 11.46 -7.82 4.48
CA LYS A 47 10.66 -8.88 5.13
C LYS A 47 10.46 -8.62 6.63
N GLY A 48 9.21 -8.74 7.08
CA GLY A 48 8.81 -8.57 8.48
C GLY A 48 8.66 -7.11 8.93
N LYS A 49 8.86 -6.14 8.03
CA LYS A 49 8.58 -4.73 8.31
C LYS A 49 7.16 -4.39 7.89
N LYS A 50 6.43 -3.69 8.75
CA LYS A 50 5.08 -3.25 8.46
C LYS A 50 5.06 -1.90 7.75
N THR A 51 4.05 -1.67 6.92
CA THR A 51 3.86 -0.39 6.23
C THR A 51 2.39 -0.07 6.03
N MET A 52 2.05 1.21 5.92
CA MET A 52 0.71 1.68 5.58
C MET A 52 0.78 2.92 4.69
N LEU A 53 -0.15 3.01 3.74
CA LEU A 53 -0.39 4.25 3.02
C LEU A 53 -1.40 5.11 3.79
N SER A 54 -1.10 6.40 3.94
CA SER A 54 -2.04 7.41 4.43
C SER A 54 -2.25 8.44 3.32
N VAL A 55 -3.43 8.41 2.72
CA VAL A 55 -3.73 9.07 1.46
C VAL A 55 -4.81 10.11 1.64
N THR A 56 -4.66 11.27 1.03
CA THR A 56 -5.75 12.25 0.88
C THR A 56 -6.18 12.34 -0.58
N THR A 57 -7.48 12.49 -0.84
CA THR A 57 -8.00 12.65 -2.20
C THR A 57 -8.70 14.00 -2.37
N GLY A 58 -8.80 14.47 -3.62
CA GLY A 58 -9.70 15.56 -3.99
C GLY A 58 -11.15 15.09 -4.14
N GLY A 59 -11.38 13.94 -4.81
CA GLY A 59 -12.72 13.40 -5.02
C GLY A 59 -13.32 12.73 -3.78
N PRO A 60 -14.66 12.69 -3.64
CA PRO A 60 -15.35 11.98 -2.57
C PRO A 60 -15.19 10.45 -2.69
N GLU A 61 -15.46 9.74 -1.60
CA GLU A 61 -15.32 8.28 -1.49
C GLU A 61 -16.08 7.51 -2.58
N ILE A 62 -17.28 7.96 -2.95
CA ILE A 62 -18.13 7.28 -3.94
C ILE A 62 -17.46 7.11 -5.31
N MET A 63 -16.56 8.02 -5.70
CA MET A 63 -15.79 7.93 -6.95
C MET A 63 -14.83 6.74 -6.97
N PHE A 64 -14.43 6.26 -5.80
CA PHE A 64 -13.44 5.20 -5.60
C PHE A 64 -14.04 3.89 -5.07
N SER A 65 -15.36 3.74 -5.19
CA SER A 65 -16.04 2.48 -4.88
C SER A 65 -15.81 1.44 -5.99
N LYS A 66 -16.22 0.19 -5.75
CA LYS A 66 -16.18 -0.91 -6.74
C LYS A 66 -16.75 -0.55 -8.12
N HIS A 67 -17.72 0.36 -8.18
CA HIS A 67 -18.37 0.82 -9.40
C HIS A 67 -18.15 2.32 -9.67
N GLY A 68 -17.26 2.96 -8.91
CA GLY A 68 -16.94 4.37 -9.03
C GLY A 68 -16.12 4.66 -10.29
N ILE A 69 -16.27 5.88 -10.81
CA ILE A 69 -15.62 6.30 -12.06
C ILE A 69 -14.09 6.29 -12.01
N SER A 70 -13.50 6.43 -10.81
CA SER A 70 -12.05 6.36 -10.61
C SER A 70 -11.53 4.95 -10.35
N GLY A 71 -12.42 3.96 -10.23
CA GLY A 71 -12.10 2.58 -9.86
C GLY A 71 -11.95 2.37 -8.35
N ASP A 72 -12.02 1.12 -7.94
CA ASP A 72 -11.90 0.72 -6.53
C ASP A 72 -10.57 1.18 -5.93
N MET A 73 -10.64 1.85 -4.77
CA MET A 73 -9.45 2.42 -4.11
C MET A 73 -8.38 1.36 -3.84
N MET A 74 -8.78 0.17 -3.39
CA MET A 74 -7.86 -0.89 -2.97
C MET A 74 -7.38 -1.73 -4.13
N GLU A 75 -8.33 -2.23 -4.91
CA GLU A 75 -8.08 -3.27 -5.90
C GLU A 75 -7.59 -2.70 -7.24
N GLN A 76 -7.83 -1.41 -7.50
CA GLN A 76 -7.46 -0.79 -8.78
C GLN A 76 -6.52 0.40 -8.60
N VAL A 77 -6.84 1.33 -7.70
CA VAL A 77 -6.10 2.61 -7.59
C VAL A 77 -4.81 2.46 -6.82
N LEU A 78 -4.80 1.82 -5.65
CA LEU A 78 -3.59 1.69 -4.82
C LEU A 78 -2.85 0.37 -5.02
N HIS A 79 -3.40 -0.54 -5.83
CA HIS A 79 -2.85 -1.88 -6.00
C HIS A 79 -1.40 -1.86 -6.50
N HIS A 80 -1.05 -0.99 -7.45
CA HIS A 80 0.33 -0.91 -7.96
C HIS A 80 1.33 -0.43 -6.90
N ILE A 81 0.90 0.36 -5.92
CA ILE A 81 1.75 0.82 -4.81
C ILE A 81 1.85 -0.28 -3.75
N HIS A 82 0.71 -0.80 -3.27
CA HIS A 82 0.68 -1.86 -2.27
C HIS A 82 1.42 -3.12 -2.75
N ARG A 83 1.10 -3.61 -3.95
CA ARG A 83 1.68 -4.84 -4.49
C ARG A 83 3.04 -4.59 -5.15
N GLY A 84 3.10 -3.63 -6.08
CA GLY A 84 4.24 -3.45 -6.97
C GLY A 84 5.45 -2.74 -6.35
N ILE A 85 5.25 -1.95 -5.29
CA ILE A 85 6.34 -1.24 -4.60
C ILE A 85 6.57 -1.87 -3.22
N LEU A 86 5.55 -1.85 -2.37
CA LEU A 86 5.70 -2.18 -0.96
C LEU A 86 5.81 -3.69 -0.72
N SER A 87 4.82 -4.47 -1.14
CA SER A 87 4.85 -5.93 -1.01
C SER A 87 6.01 -6.51 -1.80
N PHE A 88 6.31 -6.01 -3.01
CA PHE A 88 7.46 -6.44 -3.81
C PHE A 88 8.79 -6.32 -3.07
N SER A 89 8.98 -5.27 -2.25
CA SER A 89 10.15 -5.10 -1.39
C SER A 89 10.15 -5.96 -0.12
N GLY A 90 9.08 -6.70 0.14
CA GLY A 90 8.91 -7.63 1.27
C GLY A 90 8.19 -7.08 2.49
N MET A 91 7.60 -5.89 2.40
CA MET A 91 6.88 -5.33 3.55
C MET A 91 5.51 -6.00 3.75
N ASP A 92 5.12 -6.10 5.02
CA ASP A 92 3.76 -6.45 5.45
C ASP A 92 2.86 -5.22 5.32
N VAL A 93 2.11 -5.16 4.22
CA VAL A 93 1.30 -3.99 3.85
C VAL A 93 -0.03 -4.03 4.58
N LEU A 94 -0.31 -3.03 5.43
CA LEU A 94 -1.59 -2.85 6.08
C LEU A 94 -2.60 -2.17 5.13
N PRO A 95 -3.92 -2.33 5.35
CA PRO A 95 -4.93 -1.54 4.65
C PRO A 95 -4.62 -0.04 4.73
N PRO A 96 -4.86 0.78 3.72
CA PRO A 96 -4.54 2.19 3.77
C PRO A 96 -5.48 2.92 4.74
N PHE A 97 -5.07 4.12 5.15
CA PHE A 97 -5.98 5.15 5.65
C PHE A 97 -6.24 6.14 4.51
N VAL A 98 -7.50 6.45 4.24
CA VAL A 98 -7.87 7.37 3.16
C VAL A 98 -8.80 8.45 3.69
N ALA A 99 -8.38 9.71 3.57
CA ALA A 99 -9.20 10.87 3.83
C ALA A 99 -9.76 11.42 2.51
N TYR A 100 -11.01 11.12 2.23
CA TYR A 100 -11.66 11.48 0.97
C TYR A 100 -12.10 12.94 0.95
N GLY A 101 -11.91 13.62 -0.18
CA GLY A 101 -12.34 15.01 -0.37
C GLY A 101 -11.85 15.97 0.70
N ALA A 102 -10.61 15.78 1.18
CA ALA A 102 -10.11 16.39 2.42
C ALA A 102 -10.11 17.93 2.43
N ALA A 103 -10.10 18.57 1.26
CA ALA A 103 -10.14 20.02 1.14
C ALA A 103 -11.56 20.62 1.35
N HIS A 104 -12.62 19.84 1.17
CA HIS A 104 -13.97 20.39 0.98
C HIS A 104 -14.78 20.62 2.27
N HIS A 105 -14.47 19.90 3.36
CA HIS A 105 -15.29 19.96 4.59
C HIS A 105 -14.43 19.92 5.85
N GLU A 106 -14.47 20.98 6.67
CA GLU A 106 -13.68 21.06 7.91
C GLU A 106 -14.07 19.99 8.94
N GLU A 107 -15.36 19.74 9.13
CA GLU A 107 -15.83 18.71 10.07
C GLU A 107 -15.33 17.31 9.68
N ASN A 108 -15.28 17.02 8.38
CA ASN A 108 -14.71 15.76 7.91
C ASN A 108 -13.21 15.67 8.20
N ARG A 109 -12.46 16.78 8.11
CA ARG A 109 -11.04 16.79 8.51
C ARG A 109 -10.86 16.42 9.98
N LYS A 110 -11.68 16.95 10.89
CA LYS A 110 -11.61 16.61 12.32
C LYS A 110 -11.91 15.12 12.56
N LYS A 111 -12.92 14.59 11.88
CA LYS A 111 -13.24 13.15 11.91
C LYS A 111 -12.08 12.31 11.39
N TYR A 112 -11.49 12.67 10.25
CA TYR A 112 -10.33 11.96 9.70
C TYR A 112 -9.13 12.00 10.64
N LEU A 113 -8.84 13.12 11.29
CA LEU A 113 -7.74 13.20 12.28
C LEU A 113 -7.99 12.29 13.48
N ALA A 114 -9.23 12.23 13.98
CA ALA A 114 -9.61 11.33 15.08
C ALA A 114 -9.46 9.85 14.66
N SER A 115 -10.04 9.46 13.53
CA SER A 115 -9.92 8.09 13.02
C SER A 115 -8.48 7.71 12.64
N PHE A 116 -7.68 8.66 12.18
CA PHE A 116 -6.26 8.43 11.91
C PHE A 116 -5.50 8.15 13.21
N ASN A 117 -5.79 8.88 14.29
CA ASN A 117 -5.21 8.61 15.60
C ASN A 117 -5.55 7.19 16.09
N GLU A 118 -6.83 6.80 16.02
CA GLU A 118 -7.26 5.43 16.36
C GLU A 118 -6.54 4.38 15.51
N ARG A 119 -6.34 4.69 14.22
CA ARG A 119 -5.64 3.79 13.30
C ARG A 119 -4.17 3.60 13.69
N LEU A 120 -3.49 4.65 14.13
CA LEU A 120 -2.09 4.58 14.57
C LEU A 120 -1.93 3.73 15.84
N LEU A 121 -2.94 3.71 16.72
CA LEU A 121 -2.92 2.91 17.95
C LEU A 121 -3.08 1.41 17.71
N THR A 122 -3.48 0.99 16.51
CA THR A 122 -3.80 -0.42 16.17
C THR A 122 -2.86 -1.02 15.13
N LEU A 123 -1.78 -0.33 14.75
CA LEU A 123 -0.87 -0.78 13.68
C LEU A 123 -0.25 -2.16 13.94
N GLU A 124 0.11 -2.45 15.19
CA GLU A 124 0.75 -3.70 15.55
C GLU A 124 -0.18 -4.91 15.40
N THR A 125 -1.45 -4.75 15.72
CA THR A 125 -2.45 -5.83 15.71
C THR A 125 -3.29 -5.87 14.42
N THR A 126 -3.26 -4.80 13.62
CA THR A 126 -3.95 -4.77 12.33
C THR A 126 -3.38 -5.85 11.40
N PRO A 127 -4.21 -6.75 10.84
CA PRO A 127 -3.76 -7.73 9.86
C PRO A 127 -3.31 -7.03 8.57
N SER A 128 -2.25 -7.54 7.96
CA SER A 128 -1.82 -7.11 6.63
C SER A 128 -2.79 -7.61 5.55
N ILE A 129 -2.75 -6.96 4.39
CA ILE A 129 -3.44 -7.42 3.18
C ILE A 129 -2.92 -8.84 2.86
N PRO A 130 -3.81 -9.84 2.67
CA PRO A 130 -3.42 -11.25 2.60
C PRO A 130 -2.92 -11.63 1.19
N TYR A 131 -1.81 -11.07 0.77
CA TYR A 131 -1.16 -11.48 -0.47
C TYR A 131 -0.61 -12.91 -0.38
N HIS A 132 -0.66 -13.65 -1.48
CA HIS A 132 -0.05 -14.98 -1.53
C HIS A 132 1.49 -14.89 -1.44
N PRO A 133 2.13 -15.77 -0.63
CA PRO A 133 3.59 -15.90 -0.60
C PRO A 133 4.11 -16.55 -1.89
N ASN A 134 5.40 -16.40 -2.18
CA ASN A 134 6.03 -16.94 -3.39
C ASN A 134 5.83 -18.46 -3.54
N SER A 135 5.77 -19.19 -2.42
CA SER A 135 5.55 -20.65 -2.43
C SER A 135 4.20 -21.08 -3.02
N HIS A 136 3.22 -20.17 -3.12
CA HIS A 136 1.91 -20.44 -3.72
C HIS A 136 1.93 -20.32 -5.25
N TYR A 137 3.02 -19.81 -5.84
CA TYR A 137 3.18 -19.66 -7.28
C TYR A 137 4.01 -20.83 -7.84
N ASP A 138 3.74 -21.20 -9.08
CA ASP A 138 4.50 -22.23 -9.81
C ASP A 138 5.76 -21.66 -10.48
N SER A 139 6.51 -22.51 -11.17
CA SER A 139 7.73 -22.13 -11.88
C SER A 139 7.51 -21.13 -13.03
N THR A 140 6.26 -20.94 -13.46
CA THR A 140 5.85 -19.93 -14.46
C THR A 140 5.32 -18.64 -13.81
N MET A 141 5.49 -18.52 -12.49
CA MET A 141 5.00 -17.40 -11.67
C MET A 141 3.48 -17.24 -11.71
N GLN A 142 2.74 -18.30 -12.03
CA GLN A 142 1.28 -18.31 -11.95
C GLN A 142 0.85 -18.86 -10.60
N LEU A 143 -0.25 -18.33 -10.04
CA LEU A 143 -0.80 -18.83 -8.79
C LEU A 143 -1.23 -20.29 -9.01
N LYS A 144 -0.82 -21.23 -8.15
CA LYS A 144 -1.20 -22.65 -8.28
C LYS A 144 -2.72 -22.82 -8.17
N SER A 145 -3.28 -23.78 -8.89
CA SER A 145 -4.74 -23.99 -8.99
C SER A 145 -5.41 -24.18 -7.63
N GLU A 146 -4.75 -24.82 -6.66
CA GLU A 146 -5.25 -25.01 -5.30
C GLU A 146 -5.52 -23.71 -4.53
N TYR A 147 -4.91 -22.59 -4.94
CA TYR A 147 -5.04 -21.27 -4.29
C TYR A 147 -5.92 -20.29 -5.07
N ARG A 148 -6.50 -20.65 -6.23
CA ARG A 148 -7.30 -19.73 -7.10
C ARG A 148 -8.78 -19.60 -6.69
N LYS A 149 -9.15 -20.02 -5.50
CA LYS A 149 -10.55 -20.06 -5.05
C LYS A 149 -11.08 -18.69 -4.66
#